data_AF-A0A7W6C6Z5-F1
#
_entry.id   AF-A0A7W6C6Z5-F1
#
_cell.length_a   1.000
_cell.length_b   1.000
_cell.length_c   1.000
_cell.angle_alpha   90.00
_cell.angle_beta   90.00
_cell.angle_gamma   90.00
#
_symmetry.space_group_name_H-M   'P 1'
#
loop_
_entity.id
_entity.type
_entity.pdbx_description
1 polymer ?
#
loop_
_entity_poly.entity_id
_entity_poly.type
_entity_poly.pdbx_seq_one_letter_code
_entity_poly.pdbx_strand_id
1 'polypeptide(L)'
;MTDTTKIRIARALMKLRSGVDDFEALDAETQTTLLAEAAVALEAAREPTQAMIEAGVEIIQNVHAGESGAAFASDAANTWRFMMDIAATE
;
A
#
# COMPACT_ATOMS: atom_id res chain seq x y z
N MET A 1 12.51 -13.99 -6.78
CA MET A 1 11.63 -12.82 -7.00
C MET A 1 11.67 -12.00 -5.72
N THR A 2 11.90 -10.68 -5.80
CA THR A 2 11.95 -9.81 -4.62
C THR A 2 10.57 -9.81 -3.94
N ASP A 3 10.52 -9.87 -2.61
CA ASP A 3 9.27 -9.90 -1.84
C ASP A 3 8.62 -8.50 -1.79
N THR A 4 7.95 -8.12 -2.87
CA THR A 4 7.31 -6.79 -3.00
C THR A 4 5.94 -6.77 -2.33
N THR A 5 5.47 -5.57 -1.96
CA THR A 5 4.14 -5.40 -1.34
C THR A 5 3.04 -5.98 -2.22
N LYS A 6 3.15 -5.84 -3.54
CA LYS A 6 2.21 -6.40 -4.51
C LYS A 6 2.15 -7.93 -4.46
N ILE A 7 3.31 -8.60 -4.36
CA ILE A 7 3.39 -10.07 -4.22
C ILE A 7 2.80 -10.51 -2.88
N ARG A 8 3.06 -9.77 -1.79
CA ARG A 8 2.47 -10.06 -0.48
C ARG A 8 0.93 -9.99 -0.51
N ILE A 9 0.37 -8.98 -1.18
CA ILE A 9 -1.08 -8.87 -1.35
C ILE A 9 -1.62 -10.01 -2.23
N ALA A 10 -0.94 -10.32 -3.34
CA ALA A 10 -1.32 -11.43 -4.22
C ALA A 10 -1.35 -12.78 -3.47
N ARG A 11 -0.35 -13.05 -2.62
CA ARG A 11 -0.30 -14.20 -1.70
C ARG A 11 -1.48 -14.22 -0.72
N ALA A 12 -1.77 -13.07 -0.10
CA ALA A 12 -2.92 -12.96 0.81
C ALA A 12 -4.26 -13.24 0.10
N LEU A 13 -4.44 -12.75 -1.13
CA LEU A 13 -5.61 -13.01 -1.96
C LEU A 13 -5.72 -14.48 -2.36
N MET A 14 -4.61 -15.11 -2.75
CA MET A 14 -4.56 -16.55 -3.03
C MET A 14 -4.96 -17.36 -1.81
N LYS A 15 -4.34 -17.09 -0.65
CA LYS A 15 -4.61 -17.78 0.60
C LYS A 15 -6.08 -17.67 1.01
N LEU A 16 -6.70 -16.51 0.79
CA LEU A 16 -8.13 -16.32 1.03
C LEU A 16 -8.99 -17.20 0.11
N ARG A 17 -8.59 -17.40 -1.15
CA ARG A 17 -9.35 -18.16 -2.17
C ARG A 17 -9.19 -19.67 -2.06
N SER A 18 -7.95 -20.13 -1.86
CA SER A 18 -7.59 -21.55 -1.96
C SER A 18 -7.14 -22.17 -0.64
N GLY A 19 -6.87 -21.36 0.39
CA GLY A 19 -6.27 -21.81 1.64
C GLY A 19 -4.76 -22.11 1.54
N VAL A 20 -4.17 -21.94 0.36
CA VAL A 20 -2.74 -22.22 0.09
C VAL A 20 -2.00 -20.90 -0.15
N ASP A 21 -0.79 -20.81 0.37
CA ASP A 21 0.09 -19.62 0.30
C ASP A 21 1.36 -19.97 -0.50
N ASP A 22 1.15 -20.39 -1.75
CA ASP A 22 2.23 -20.80 -2.67
C ASP A 22 2.00 -20.17 -4.04
N PHE A 23 2.27 -18.87 -4.12
CA PHE A 23 2.06 -18.06 -5.32
C PHE A 23 2.92 -18.56 -6.50
N GLU A 24 4.13 -19.03 -6.22
CA GLU A 24 5.09 -19.52 -7.20
C GLU A 24 4.65 -20.82 -7.89
N ALA A 25 3.85 -21.66 -7.21
CA ALA A 25 3.31 -22.89 -7.79
C ALA A 25 2.13 -22.67 -8.73
N LEU A 26 1.59 -21.45 -8.80
CA LEU A 26 0.48 -21.11 -9.69
C LEU A 26 0.93 -21.01 -11.15
N ASP A 27 0.00 -21.23 -12.07
CA ASP A 27 0.22 -20.89 -13.48
C ASP A 27 0.34 -19.37 -13.71
N ALA A 28 0.98 -19.00 -14.81
CA ALA A 28 1.29 -17.60 -15.13
C ALA A 28 0.04 -16.72 -15.31
N GLU A 29 -1.08 -17.30 -15.76
CA GLU A 29 -2.34 -16.57 -15.94
C GLU A 29 -2.91 -16.18 -14.57
N THR A 30 -3.01 -17.15 -13.66
CA THR A 30 -3.48 -16.94 -12.28
C THR A 30 -2.57 -15.97 -11.53
N GLN A 31 -1.25 -16.09 -11.66
CA GLN A 31 -0.31 -15.12 -11.09
C GLN A 31 -0.57 -13.70 -11.60
N THR A 32 -0.78 -13.55 -12.92
CA THR A 32 -1.07 -12.25 -13.53
C THR A 32 -2.38 -11.66 -13.02
N THR A 33 -3.44 -12.46 -12.91
CA THR A 33 -4.73 -12.03 -12.35
C THR A 33 -4.59 -11.55 -10.91
N LEU A 34 -3.91 -12.31 -10.04
CA LEU A 34 -3.72 -11.94 -8.64
C LEU A 34 -2.89 -10.65 -8.49
N LEU A 35 -1.87 -10.45 -9.33
CA LEU A 35 -1.09 -9.21 -9.35
C LEU A 35 -1.90 -8.01 -9.81
N ALA A 36 -2.83 -8.19 -10.76
CA ALA A 36 -3.75 -7.14 -11.18
C ALA A 36 -4.74 -6.78 -10.06
N GLU A 37 -5.28 -7.78 -9.35
CA GLU A 37 -6.14 -7.56 -8.19
C GLU A 37 -5.40 -6.88 -7.04
N ALA A 38 -4.14 -7.24 -6.79
CA ALA A 38 -3.30 -6.57 -5.82
C ALA A 38 -3.10 -5.08 -6.17
N ALA A 39 -2.92 -4.76 -7.45
CA ALA A 39 -2.84 -3.38 -7.91
C ALA A 39 -4.15 -2.61 -7.65
N VAL A 40 -5.31 -3.23 -7.91
CA VAL A 40 -6.62 -2.61 -7.63
C VAL A 40 -6.80 -2.36 -6.13
N ALA A 41 -6.36 -3.28 -5.26
CA ALA A 41 -6.42 -3.09 -3.82
C ALA A 41 -5.56 -1.92 -3.34
N LEU A 42 -4.34 -1.79 -3.89
CA LEU A 42 -3.45 -0.66 -3.59
C LEU A 42 -4.03 0.67 -4.09
N GLU A 43 -4.61 0.68 -5.29
CA GLU A 43 -5.29 1.88 -5.83
C GLU A 43 -6.46 2.30 -4.93
N ALA A 44 -7.27 1.35 -4.46
CA ALA A 44 -8.37 1.64 -3.54
C ALA A 44 -7.89 2.19 -2.19
N ALA A 45 -6.69 1.78 -1.74
CA ALA A 45 -6.05 2.28 -0.53
C ALA A 45 -5.23 3.56 -0.74
N ARG A 46 -5.12 4.04 -1.99
CA ARG A 46 -4.22 5.14 -2.36
C ARG A 46 -4.54 6.44 -1.64
N GLU A 47 -5.83 6.72 -1.44
CA GLU A 47 -6.27 7.92 -0.74
C GLU A 47 -6.41 7.65 0.77
N PRO A 48 -5.66 8.38 1.63
CA PRO A 48 -5.71 8.13 3.06
C PRO A 48 -7.01 8.66 3.66
N THR A 49 -7.49 7.97 4.69
CA THR A 49 -8.56 8.49 5.54
C THR A 49 -8.06 9.63 6.43
N GLN A 50 -8.97 10.44 6.96
CA GLN A 50 -8.62 11.52 7.88
C GLN A 50 -7.82 11.02 9.11
N ALA A 51 -8.19 9.86 9.66
CA ALA A 51 -7.46 9.26 10.79
C ALA A 51 -6.02 8.85 10.41
N MET A 52 -5.79 8.39 9.17
CA MET A 52 -4.45 8.08 8.67
C MET A 52 -3.61 9.36 8.50
N ILE A 53 -4.24 10.44 8.03
CA ILE A 53 -3.58 11.76 7.92
C ILE A 53 -3.15 12.24 9.30
N GLU A 54 -4.03 12.18 10.30
CA GLU A 54 -3.75 12.61 11.67
C GLU A 54 -2.59 11.82 12.30
N ALA A 55 -2.54 10.50 12.09
CA ALA A 55 -1.43 9.67 12.52
C ALA A 55 -0.10 10.10 11.86
N GLY A 56 -0.12 10.47 10.58
CA GLY A 56 1.06 10.98 9.87
C GLY A 56 1.49 12.37 10.37
N VAL A 57 0.53 13.26 10.67
CA VAL A 57 0.79 14.60 11.23
C VAL A 57 1.56 14.49 12.55
N GLU A 58 1.13 13.59 13.45
CA GLU A 58 1.80 13.38 14.74
C GLU A 58 3.28 13.03 14.56
N ILE A 59 3.61 12.20 13.56
CA ILE A 59 4.99 11.84 13.26
C ILE A 59 5.77 13.03 12.71
N ILE A 60 5.23 13.74 11.71
CA ILE A 60 5.95 14.82 11.02
C ILE A 60 6.24 15.99 11.98
N GLN A 61 5.27 16.35 12.83
CA GLN A 61 5.45 17.39 13.85
C GLN A 61 6.58 17.09 14.84
N ASN A 62 6.85 15.81 15.11
CA ASN A 62 7.95 15.39 15.98
C ASN A 62 9.33 15.47 15.30
N VAL A 63 9.38 15.52 13.97
CA VAL A 63 10.64 15.58 13.19
C VAL A 63 10.99 17.02 12.79
N HIS A 64 10.00 17.86 12.51
CA HIS A 64 10.19 19.25 12.12
C HIS A 64 9.12 20.16 12.76
N ALA A 65 9.56 21.28 13.32
CA ALA A 65 8.70 22.32 13.88
C ALA A 65 8.68 23.56 12.97
N GLY A 66 7.59 24.31 13.00
CA GLY A 66 7.49 25.62 12.34
C GLY A 66 6.53 25.69 11.16
N GLU A 67 5.83 24.60 10.84
CA GLU A 67 4.79 24.60 9.81
C GLU A 67 3.38 24.75 10.40
N SER A 68 2.42 25.09 9.53
CA SER A 68 1.02 25.13 9.91
C SER A 68 0.41 23.72 10.00
N GLY A 69 -0.64 23.54 10.79
CA GLY A 69 -1.36 22.25 10.86
C GLY A 69 -1.85 21.74 9.50
N ALA A 70 -2.24 22.65 8.60
CA ALA A 70 -2.65 22.30 7.23
C ALA A 70 -1.48 21.81 6.36
N ALA A 71 -0.28 22.36 6.55
CA ALA A 71 0.93 21.91 5.85
C ALA A 71 1.31 20.49 6.28
N PHE A 72 1.35 20.23 7.59
CA PHE A 72 1.59 18.88 8.11
C PHE A 72 0.57 17.85 7.59
N ALA A 73 -0.72 18.21 7.54
CA ALA A 73 -1.76 17.32 7.04
C ALA A 73 -1.61 17.01 5.54
N SER A 74 -1.24 18.03 4.75
CA SER A 74 -0.93 17.87 3.33
C SER A 74 0.26 16.93 3.12
N ASP A 75 1.34 17.12 3.89
CA ASP A 75 2.54 16.30 3.79
C ASP A 75 2.27 14.85 4.19
N ALA A 76 1.57 14.62 5.30
CA ALA A 76 1.15 13.29 5.72
C ALA A 76 0.34 12.57 4.63
N ALA A 77 -0.62 13.27 4.02
CA ALA A 77 -1.43 12.70 2.94
C ALA A 77 -0.59 12.38 1.69
N ASN A 78 0.35 13.24 1.33
CA ASN A 78 1.22 13.03 0.17
C ASN A 78 2.24 11.90 0.40
N THR A 79 2.83 11.81 1.58
CA THR A 79 3.71 10.70 1.97
C THR A 79 2.97 9.37 1.83
N TRP A 80 1.72 9.28 2.30
CA TRP A 80 0.90 8.08 2.11
C TRP A 80 0.73 7.71 0.63
N ARG A 81 0.30 8.67 -0.20
CA ARG A 81 0.11 8.44 -1.64
C ARG A 81 1.39 7.94 -2.30
N PHE A 82 2.54 8.52 -1.96
CA PHE A 82 3.83 8.06 -2.51
C PHE A 82 4.19 6.63 -2.08
N MET A 83 3.93 6.25 -0.83
CA MET A 83 4.14 4.86 -0.39
C MET A 83 3.25 3.87 -1.14
N MET A 84 1.99 4.23 -1.40
CA MET A 84 1.07 3.39 -2.17
C MET A 84 1.46 3.31 -3.65
N ASP A 85 1.87 4.43 -4.25
CA ASP A 85 2.35 4.48 -5.63
C ASP A 85 3.58 3.58 -5.80
N ILE A 86 4.56 3.65 -4.89
CA ILE A 86 5.74 2.75 -4.89
C ILE A 86 5.31 1.29 -4.75
N ALA A 87 4.45 0.98 -3.77
CA ALA A 87 3.97 -0.37 -3.51
C ALA A 87 3.24 -1.01 -4.71
N ALA A 88 2.64 -0.21 -5.59
CA ALA A 88 1.94 -0.68 -6.79
C ALA A 88 2.88 -0.95 -7.98
N THR A 89 4.05 -0.30 -8.00
CA THR A 89 5.05 -0.37 -9.08
C THR A 89 6.13 -1.43 -8.87
N GLU A 90 6.47 -1.76 -7.62
CA GLU A 90 7.43 -2.82 -7.26
C GLU A 90 6.84 -4.23 -7.37
#